data_AF-A0A1H8RUC4-F1
#
_entry.id   AF-A0A1H8RUC4-F1
#
_cell.length_a   1.000
_cell.length_b   1.000
_cell.length_c   1.000
_cell.angle_alpha   90.00
_cell.angle_beta   90.00
_cell.angle_gamma   90.00
#
_symmetry.space_group_name_H-M   'P 1'
#
loop_
_entity.id
_entity.type
_entity.pdbx_description
1 polymer ?
#
loop_
_entity_poly.entity_id
_entity_poly.type
_entity_poly.pdbx_seq_one_letter_code
_entity_poly.pdbx_strand_id
1 'polypeptide(L)'
;MSGIEHKDSINSLAFVDGDSGSHVEYGGPFAFTRDGGTAEVTIPVDPDDYAGIYETTAENLTDREGDLAVAVADGGIEVTGFIDAAVIEEGRLVVAIDDGNYAGPSDIDIDPSEVDRDV
;
A
#
# COMPACT_ATOMS: atom_id res chain seq x y z
N MET A 1 5.81 19.09 -13.89
CA MET A 1 5.16 18.88 -12.59
C MET A 1 5.93 17.76 -11.95
N SER A 2 6.55 17.99 -10.80
CA SER A 2 7.30 16.97 -10.08
C SER A 2 6.38 16.54 -8.94
N GLY A 3 5.73 15.39 -9.08
CA GLY A 3 5.11 14.72 -7.93
C GLY A 3 6.21 14.44 -6.92
N ILE A 4 5.96 14.70 -5.64
CA ILE A 4 6.92 14.40 -4.58
C ILE A 4 6.78 12.90 -4.31
N GLU A 5 7.67 12.10 -4.89
CA GLU A 5 7.79 10.67 -4.60
C GLU A 5 8.22 10.52 -3.13
N HIS A 6 7.29 10.19 -2.24
CA HIS A 6 7.62 9.86 -0.85
C HIS A 6 8.06 8.38 -0.83
N LYS A 7 9.37 8.16 -0.79
CA LYS A 7 9.95 6.83 -0.57
C LYS A 7 10.03 6.59 0.93
N ASP A 8 9.09 5.80 1.43
CA ASP A 8 9.06 5.31 2.81
C ASP A 8 9.36 3.82 2.86
N SER A 9 9.60 3.34 4.08
CA SER A 9 9.59 1.91 4.38
C SER A 9 8.48 1.63 5.38
N ILE A 10 7.53 0.76 5.05
CA ILE A 10 6.47 0.36 5.98
C ILE A 10 6.91 -0.85 6.80
N ASN A 11 6.42 -0.95 8.04
CA ASN A 11 6.77 -2.02 8.98
C ASN A 11 5.93 -3.28 8.83
N SER A 12 4.71 -3.17 8.32
CA SER A 12 3.90 -4.33 7.94
C SER A 12 2.92 -3.99 6.82
N LEU A 13 2.42 -5.03 6.17
CA LEU A 13 1.31 -4.95 5.22
C LEU A 13 0.36 -6.13 5.43
N ALA A 14 -0.89 -5.97 5.03
CA ALA A 14 -1.86 -7.05 4.98
C ALA A 14 -2.66 -7.04 3.68
N PHE A 15 -2.87 -8.22 3.12
CA PHE A 15 -3.85 -8.44 2.07
C PHE A 15 -5.17 -8.87 2.70
N VAL A 16 -6.23 -8.15 2.41
CA VAL A 16 -7.55 -8.31 3.04
C VAL A 16 -8.56 -8.67 1.96
N ASP A 17 -9.26 -9.78 2.14
CA ASP A 17 -10.37 -10.20 1.29
C ASP A 17 -11.58 -9.29 1.50
N GLY A 18 -12.04 -8.63 0.42
CA GLY A 18 -13.11 -7.63 0.50
C GLY A 18 -14.47 -8.18 0.92
N ASP A 19 -14.74 -9.45 0.65
CA ASP A 19 -16.03 -10.09 0.94
C ASP A 19 -16.11 -10.64 2.37
N SER A 20 -15.05 -11.29 2.83
CA SER A 20 -15.02 -11.99 4.12
C SER A 20 -14.32 -11.22 5.24
N GLY A 21 -13.48 -10.24 4.91
CA GLY A 21 -12.60 -9.55 5.86
C GLY A 21 -11.44 -10.42 6.37
N SER A 22 -11.27 -11.62 5.82
CA SER A 22 -10.12 -12.47 6.10
C SER A 22 -8.85 -11.79 5.61
N HIS A 23 -7.75 -11.92 6.34
CA HIS A 23 -6.51 -11.28 5.95
C HIS A 23 -5.30 -12.15 6.23
N VAL A 24 -4.23 -11.86 5.50
CA VAL A 24 -2.88 -12.34 5.78
C VAL A 24 -1.98 -11.12 5.99
N GLU A 25 -1.22 -11.12 7.08
CA GLU A 25 -0.30 -10.03 7.43
C GLU A 25 1.15 -10.50 7.24
N TYR A 26 1.98 -9.58 6.76
CA TYR A 26 3.42 -9.75 6.57
C TYR A 26 4.18 -8.67 7.32
N GLY A 27 5.23 -9.08 8.03
CA GLY A 27 6.17 -8.17 8.68
C GLY A 27 7.24 -7.71 7.70
N GLY A 28 7.50 -6.40 7.68
CA GLY A 28 8.48 -5.76 6.81
C GLY A 28 9.90 -5.74 7.39
N PRO A 29 10.77 -4.82 6.93
CA PRO A 29 10.43 -3.60 6.20
C PRO A 29 10.12 -3.85 4.71
N PHE A 30 9.15 -3.11 4.17
CA PHE A 30 8.83 -3.10 2.74
C PHE A 30 9.06 -1.73 2.13
N ALA A 31 9.62 -1.68 0.93
CA ALA A 31 9.71 -0.42 0.20
C ALA A 31 8.30 -0.01 -0.24
N PHE A 32 7.93 1.23 0.04
CA PHE A 32 6.63 1.78 -0.26
C PHE A 32 6.81 3.13 -0.95
N THR A 33 6.07 3.34 -2.03
CA THR A 33 5.95 4.64 -2.69
C THR A 33 4.50 5.00 -2.86
N ARG A 34 4.18 6.28 -2.71
CA ARG A 34 2.84 6.82 -2.96
C ARG A 34 2.98 8.09 -3.79
N ASP A 35 2.24 8.17 -4.88
CA ASP A 35 2.15 9.34 -5.77
C ASP A 35 0.66 9.60 -6.08
N GLY A 36 0.09 10.61 -5.42
CA GLY A 36 -1.33 10.92 -5.56
C GLY A 36 -2.23 9.75 -5.16
N GLY A 37 -3.13 9.35 -6.06
CA GLY A 37 -4.10 8.26 -5.86
C GLY A 37 -3.55 6.87 -6.18
N THR A 38 -2.24 6.71 -6.34
CA THR A 38 -1.61 5.41 -6.60
C THR A 38 -0.50 5.16 -5.58
N ALA A 39 -0.41 3.94 -5.09
CA ALA A 39 0.68 3.48 -4.25
C ALA A 39 1.30 2.20 -4.80
N GLU A 40 2.56 1.95 -4.44
CA GLU A 40 3.29 0.74 -4.82
C GLU A 40 4.03 0.20 -3.59
N VAL A 41 3.93 -1.10 -3.36
CA VAL A 41 4.72 -1.82 -2.36
C VAL A 41 5.56 -2.91 -3.03
N THR A 42 6.82 -3.02 -2.60
CA THR A 42 7.73 -4.07 -3.06
C THR A 42 8.06 -5.05 -1.95
N ILE A 43 7.88 -6.34 -2.23
CA ILE A 43 7.97 -7.45 -1.27
C ILE A 43 8.99 -8.48 -1.79
N PRO A 44 9.98 -8.92 -0.99
CA PRO A 44 10.87 -10.01 -1.40
C PRO A 44 10.11 -11.32 -1.61
N VAL A 45 10.46 -12.06 -2.67
CA VAL A 45 9.94 -13.43 -2.93
C VAL A 45 11.03 -14.43 -2.54
N ASP A 46 11.28 -14.51 -1.25
CA ASP A 46 12.23 -15.45 -0.65
C ASP A 46 11.75 -15.80 0.76
N PRO A 47 11.17 -16.98 1.01
CA PRO A 47 10.65 -17.32 2.34
C PRO A 47 11.74 -17.44 3.42
N ASP A 48 13.02 -17.49 3.05
CA ASP A 48 14.14 -17.42 3.99
C ASP A 48 14.54 -15.97 4.34
N ASP A 49 14.03 -14.97 3.61
CA ASP A 49 14.11 -13.56 3.97
C ASP A 49 13.11 -13.25 5.10
N TYR A 50 13.53 -12.43 6.05
CA TYR A 50 12.70 -12.02 7.18
C TYR A 50 11.38 -11.38 6.75
N ALA A 51 11.41 -10.61 5.66
CA ALA A 51 10.23 -9.94 5.10
C ALA A 51 9.69 -10.67 3.86
N GLY A 52 10.20 -11.85 3.53
CA GLY A 52 9.86 -12.49 2.27
C GLY A 52 8.58 -13.31 2.30
N ILE A 53 7.96 -13.41 1.12
CA ILE A 53 6.79 -14.26 0.89
C ILE A 53 7.17 -15.48 0.05
N TYR A 54 6.40 -16.55 0.21
CA TYR A 54 6.53 -17.74 -0.64
C TYR A 54 6.18 -17.40 -2.09
N GLU A 55 6.94 -17.96 -3.03
CA GLU A 55 6.71 -17.84 -4.48
C GLU A 55 5.27 -18.17 -4.86
N THR A 56 4.72 -19.28 -4.36
CA THR A 56 3.33 -19.66 -4.63
C THR A 56 2.34 -18.61 -4.15
N THR A 57 2.63 -17.91 -3.05
CA THR A 57 1.75 -16.85 -2.57
C THR A 57 1.85 -15.61 -3.45
N ALA A 58 3.05 -15.25 -3.88
CA ALA A 58 3.27 -14.16 -4.82
C ALA A 58 2.51 -14.41 -6.14
N GLU A 59 2.61 -15.62 -6.71
CA GLU A 59 1.89 -15.99 -7.93
C GLU A 59 0.37 -15.91 -7.75
N ASN A 60 -0.17 -16.34 -6.61
CA ASN A 60 -1.59 -16.21 -6.35
C ASN A 60 -2.04 -14.75 -6.24
N LEU A 61 -1.19 -13.83 -5.78
CA LEU A 61 -1.52 -12.42 -5.67
C LEU A 61 -1.53 -11.70 -7.03
N THR A 62 -0.74 -12.18 -8.02
CA THR A 62 -0.73 -11.59 -9.36
C THR A 62 -2.06 -11.77 -10.13
N ASP A 63 -2.90 -12.71 -9.72
CA ASP A 63 -4.20 -12.99 -10.34
C ASP A 63 -5.40 -12.36 -9.59
N ARG A 64 -5.15 -11.45 -8.62
CA ARG A 64 -6.16 -10.96 -7.66
C ARG A 64 -6.44 -9.46 -7.73
N GLU A 65 -6.26 -8.88 -8.91
CA GLU A 65 -6.60 -7.47 -9.19
C GLU A 65 -8.07 -7.20 -8.83
N GLY A 66 -8.31 -6.14 -8.05
CA GLY A 66 -9.64 -5.71 -7.59
C GLY A 66 -10.29 -6.55 -6.49
N ASP A 67 -9.79 -7.75 -6.19
CA ASP A 67 -10.40 -8.66 -5.20
C ASP A 67 -9.90 -8.42 -3.77
N LEU A 68 -8.66 -7.96 -3.63
CA LEU A 68 -7.98 -7.79 -2.34
C LEU A 68 -7.69 -6.32 -2.07
N ALA A 69 -8.01 -5.90 -0.85
CA ALA A 69 -7.57 -4.63 -0.30
C ALA A 69 -6.16 -4.77 0.32
N VAL A 70 -5.38 -3.70 0.27
CA VAL A 70 -4.04 -3.61 0.87
C VAL A 70 -4.07 -2.60 2.02
N ALA A 71 -3.73 -3.09 3.21
CA ALA A 71 -3.45 -2.26 4.38
C ALA A 71 -1.95 -2.23 4.63
N VAL A 72 -1.42 -1.08 5.01
CA VAL A 72 -0.01 -0.88 5.37
C VAL A 72 0.08 -0.28 6.77
N ALA A 73 1.21 -0.48 7.44
CA ALA A 73 1.42 0.13 8.75
C ALA A 73 2.87 0.55 8.98
N ASP A 74 3.05 1.79 9.43
CA ASP A 74 4.30 2.31 9.99
C ASP A 74 4.01 3.14 11.26
N GLY A 75 3.97 2.48 12.41
CA GLY A 75 3.64 3.13 13.69
C GLY A 75 2.15 3.39 13.93
N GLY A 76 1.30 3.05 12.96
CA GLY A 76 -0.17 3.05 13.02
C GLY A 76 -0.74 2.26 11.83
N ILE A 77 -2.02 1.83 11.87
CA ILE A 77 -2.67 1.11 10.76
C ILE A 77 -3.21 2.13 9.75
N GLU A 78 -2.80 2.01 8.50
CA GLU A 78 -3.27 2.81 7.37
C GLU A 78 -3.84 1.90 6.28
N VAL A 79 -5.08 2.12 5.85
CA VAL A 79 -5.65 1.38 4.71
C VAL A 79 -5.37 2.17 3.45
N THR A 80 -4.84 1.50 2.41
CA THR A 80 -4.31 2.16 1.21
C THR A 80 -5.10 1.91 -0.07
N GLY A 81 -6.04 0.96 -0.12
CA GLY A 81 -6.85 0.73 -1.32
C GLY A 81 -6.90 -0.71 -1.79
N PHE A 82 -7.16 -0.93 -3.08
CA PHE A 82 -7.26 -2.26 -3.70
C PHE A 82 -6.09 -2.53 -4.65
N ILE A 83 -5.73 -3.81 -4.84
CA ILE A 83 -4.73 -4.19 -5.85
C ILE A 83 -5.22 -3.75 -7.23
N ASP A 84 -4.47 -2.86 -7.88
CA ASP A 84 -4.67 -2.47 -9.28
C ASP A 84 -3.92 -3.40 -10.23
N ALA A 85 -2.68 -3.75 -9.86
CA ALA A 85 -1.84 -4.70 -10.58
C ALA A 85 -0.82 -5.35 -9.63
N ALA A 86 -0.38 -6.56 -9.96
CA ALA A 86 0.72 -7.21 -9.25
C ALA A 86 1.61 -8.02 -10.21
N VAL A 87 2.92 -7.93 -10.04
CA VAL A 87 3.90 -8.59 -10.91
C VAL A 87 5.10 -9.10 -10.10
N ILE A 88 5.64 -10.26 -10.49
CA ILE A 88 6.88 -10.80 -9.94
C ILE A 88 8.04 -10.45 -10.88
N GLU A 89 8.97 -9.63 -10.41
CA GLU A 89 10.15 -9.22 -11.18
C GLU A 89 11.41 -9.30 -10.29
N GLU A 90 12.48 -9.89 -10.84
CA GLU A 90 13.78 -9.97 -10.18
C GLU A 90 13.75 -10.53 -8.74
N GLY A 91 12.86 -11.50 -8.47
CA GLY A 91 12.69 -12.10 -7.14
C GLY A 91 11.92 -11.23 -6.15
N ARG A 92 11.11 -10.28 -6.63
CA ARG A 92 10.26 -9.43 -5.81
C ARG A 92 8.85 -9.39 -6.38
N LEU A 93 7.86 -9.35 -5.51
CA LEU A 93 6.48 -9.03 -5.85
C LEU A 93 6.33 -7.52 -5.74
N VAL A 94 5.97 -6.88 -6.84
CA VAL A 94 5.61 -5.46 -6.90
C VAL A 94 4.10 -5.39 -7.01
N VAL A 95 3.46 -4.69 -6.07
CA VAL A 95 1.99 -4.53 -6.02
C VAL A 95 1.67 -3.06 -6.19
N ALA A 96 0.98 -2.73 -7.28
CA ALA A 96 0.36 -1.43 -7.50
C ALA A 96 -1.03 -1.41 -6.87
N ILE A 97 -1.35 -0.31 -6.21
CA ILE A 97 -2.55 -0.12 -5.39
C ILE A 97 -3.28 1.11 -5.91
N ASP A 98 -4.56 0.94 -6.24
CA ASP A 98 -5.48 2.06 -6.46
C ASP A 98 -5.89 2.63 -5.09
N ASP A 99 -5.23 3.72 -4.72
CA ASP A 99 -5.45 4.49 -3.49
C ASP A 99 -6.39 5.68 -3.77
N GLY A 100 -7.46 5.43 -4.53
CA GLY A 100 -8.40 6.45 -5.02
C GLY A 100 -9.13 7.27 -3.95
N ASN A 101 -8.89 6.98 -2.66
CA ASN A 101 -9.38 7.74 -1.51
C ASN A 101 -8.29 8.57 -0.79
N TYR A 102 -7.04 8.54 -1.25
CA TYR A 102 -5.99 9.37 -0.69
C TYR A 102 -6.17 10.84 -1.10
N ALA A 103 -6.56 11.67 -0.14
CA ALA A 103 -6.42 13.12 -0.25
C ALA A 103 -5.02 13.50 0.25
N GLY A 104 -4.13 13.86 -0.66
CA GLY A 104 -2.82 14.38 -0.29
C GLY A 104 -2.95 15.71 0.44
N PRO A 105 -1.89 16.17 1.14
CA PRO A 105 -1.91 17.48 1.80
C PRO A 105 -2.12 18.64 0.81
N SER A 106 -1.87 18.43 -0.48
CA SER A 106 -2.18 19.35 -1.58
C SER A 106 -3.65 19.35 -2.01
N ASP A 107 -4.40 18.29 -1.71
CA ASP A 107 -5.82 18.14 -2.08
C ASP A 107 -6.76 18.69 -1.01
N ILE A 108 -6.23 18.98 0.19
CA ILE A 108 -6.93 19.70 1.23
C ILE A 108 -6.78 21.20 0.97
N ASP A 109 -7.73 21.77 0.24
CA ASP A 109 -7.92 23.22 0.15
C ASP A 109 -8.51 23.71 1.49
N ILE A 110 -7.67 23.81 2.53
CA ILE A 110 -8.06 24.50 3.77
C ILE A 110 -8.16 25.98 3.42
N ASP A 111 -9.38 26.47 3.20
CA ASP A 111 -9.61 27.89 3.14
C ASP A 111 -9.29 28.50 4.52
N PRO A 112 -8.25 29.35 4.64
CA PRO A 112 -7.82 29.90 5.93
C PRO A 112 -8.84 30.87 6.54
N SER A 113 -9.90 31.24 5.82
CA SER A 113 -11.02 32.04 6.34
C SER A 113 -12.14 31.20 6.96
N GLU A 114 -12.16 29.87 6.74
CA GLU A 114 -13.09 28.93 7.38
C GLU A 114 -12.56 28.33 8.70
N VAL A 115 -11.32 28.65 9.08
CA VAL A 115 -10.81 28.33 10.41
C VAL A 115 -11.43 29.32 11.39
N ASP A 116 -12.61 28.97 11.90
CA ASP A 116 -13.29 29.71 12.95
C ASP A 116 -12.39 29.76 14.20
N ARG A 117 -11.78 30.93 14.42
CA ARG A 117 -10.98 31.22 15.60
C ARG A 117 -11.88 31.79 16.68
N ASP A 118 -12.82 30.98 17.16
CA ASP A 118 -13.51 31.27 18.41
C ASP A 118 -12.51 31.02 19.57
N VAL A 119 -11.97 32.13 20.08
CA VAL A 119 -11.18 32.25 21.32
C VAL A 119 -12.04 32.79 22.46
#